data_AF-A0A850LYN1-F1
#
_entry.id   AF-A0A850LYN1-F1
#
_cell.length_a   1.000
_cell.length_b   1.000
_cell.length_c   1.000
_cell.angle_alpha   90.00
_cell.angle_beta   90.00
_cell.angle_gamma   90.00
#
_symmetry.space_group_name_H-M   'P 1'
#
loop_
_entity.id
_entity.type
_entity.pdbx_description
1 polymer ?
#
loop_
_entity_poly.entity_id
_entity_poly.type
_entity_poly.pdbx_seq_one_letter_code
_entity_poly.pdbx_strand_id
1 'polypeptide(L)'
;MQLEALDDKELTPKRTITEAYKTIPDTVYTKKWVPLIPHLLWALQFIDYDDFERDLKEGISERAGQTLADRMEEFDVDDFDTSFLMSTADNIKRKSETMIPWGFPPNMTIRADLHSSSSIMIYGPSHDISFCGINDITREIEFAFNIHMEDGTPVDRWWIAGDDELFKRRHMKLGYKLKEMPQKFDHISEAANRIRDIMMDIRNERTPQWAHASYAVCFVFIAVGIITPVSNYDALGQLWDGVNAENVYKLPHPLFGYEPWPSVLNTMFALKRSQWCTSLSRMLSGNLLYMQPFGRDMMQELKTQAPEQFDRMLLMISYQLKKLGIPLPSQTANVIPPEYDPVRGEWKTLDFKFPPGPRVFYEDLDLSFDEATSGVLFNITHKSKIDKVTRDHIISIGLGEDTKYLKPEGWMEEEKRKKRARKKVKKIRKIIKYKKTP
;
A
#
# COMPACT_ATOMS: atom_id res chain seq x y z
N MET A 1 -21.43 1.04 -12.33
CA MET A 1 -21.65 -0.42 -12.28
C MET A 1 -21.79 -0.83 -10.81
N GLN A 2 -22.66 -1.80 -10.49
CA GLN A 2 -22.71 -2.40 -9.16
C GLN A 2 -21.90 -3.70 -9.17
N LEU A 3 -20.92 -3.83 -8.28
CA LEU A 3 -20.23 -5.09 -8.03
C LEU A 3 -21.06 -5.96 -7.08
N GLU A 4 -21.16 -7.25 -7.39
CA GLU A 4 -21.80 -8.25 -6.53
C GLU A 4 -20.76 -9.28 -6.09
N ALA A 5 -20.87 -9.73 -4.84
CA ALA A 5 -19.97 -10.76 -4.33
C ALA A 5 -20.34 -12.12 -4.92
N LEU A 6 -19.34 -12.98 -5.15
CA LEU A 6 -19.57 -14.34 -5.59
C LEU A 6 -20.22 -15.21 -4.50
N ASP A 7 -20.87 -16.28 -4.95
CA ASP A 7 -21.55 -17.23 -4.07
C ASP A 7 -20.55 -18.07 -3.28
N ASP A 8 -20.96 -18.51 -2.09
CA ASP A 8 -20.11 -19.28 -1.18
C ASP A 8 -19.53 -20.57 -1.79
N LYS A 9 -20.21 -21.16 -2.77
CA LYS A 9 -19.77 -22.37 -3.47
C LYS A 9 -18.57 -22.09 -4.38
N GLU A 10 -18.49 -20.89 -4.94
CA GLU A 10 -17.42 -20.46 -5.85
C GLU A 10 -16.14 -20.09 -5.09
N LEU A 11 -16.28 -19.78 -3.80
CA LEU A 11 -15.19 -19.34 -2.91
C LEU A 11 -14.39 -20.49 -2.28
N THR A 12 -14.32 -21.64 -2.95
CA THR A 12 -13.54 -22.80 -2.47
C THR A 12 -12.16 -22.81 -3.14
N PRO A 13 -11.06 -22.70 -2.38
CA PRO A 13 -9.72 -22.78 -2.95
C PRO A 13 -9.50 -24.10 -3.70
N LYS A 14 -8.89 -24.05 -4.88
CA LYS A 14 -8.55 -25.24 -5.68
C LYS A 14 -7.36 -25.99 -5.11
N ARG A 15 -6.54 -25.32 -4.30
CA ARG A 15 -5.31 -25.85 -3.73
C ARG A 15 -4.98 -25.23 -2.37
N THR A 16 -4.17 -25.91 -1.60
CA THR A 16 -3.59 -25.40 -0.35
C THR A 16 -2.54 -24.31 -0.65
N ILE A 17 -2.15 -23.53 0.36
CA ILE A 17 -1.11 -22.49 0.20
C ILE A 17 0.24 -23.11 -0.17
N THR A 18 0.56 -24.29 0.37
CA THR A 18 1.78 -25.02 0.01
C THR A 18 1.78 -25.47 -1.45
N GLU A 19 0.64 -25.94 -1.95
CA GLU A 19 0.50 -26.31 -3.37
C GLU A 19 0.57 -25.07 -4.27
N ALA A 20 -0.10 -23.97 -3.90
CA ALA A 20 -0.02 -22.69 -4.61
C ALA A 20 1.41 -22.14 -4.69
N TYR A 21 2.18 -22.19 -3.61
CA TYR A 21 3.58 -21.74 -3.63
C TYR A 21 4.45 -22.59 -4.58
N LYS A 22 4.17 -23.90 -4.67
CA LYS A 22 4.90 -24.81 -5.56
C LYS A 22 4.60 -24.57 -7.04
N THR A 23 3.47 -23.97 -7.39
CA THR A 23 3.16 -23.65 -8.80
C THR A 23 4.00 -22.51 -9.35
N ILE A 24 4.64 -21.71 -8.48
CA ILE A 24 5.49 -20.58 -8.90
C ILE A 24 6.80 -21.15 -9.47
N PRO A 25 7.20 -20.85 -10.71
CA PRO A 25 8.46 -21.29 -11.28
C PRO A 25 9.68 -20.77 -10.50
N ASP A 26 10.73 -21.57 -10.41
CA ASP A 26 11.99 -21.14 -9.77
C ASP A 26 12.73 -20.04 -10.54
N THR A 27 12.34 -19.80 -11.80
CA THR A 27 12.83 -18.67 -12.62
C THR A 27 12.32 -17.32 -12.15
N VAL A 28 11.24 -17.30 -11.35
CA VAL A 28 10.68 -16.07 -10.78
C VAL A 28 11.59 -15.62 -9.65
N TYR A 29 12.27 -14.51 -9.86
CA TYR A 29 13.29 -14.00 -8.94
C TYR A 29 12.72 -13.80 -7.54
N THR A 30 11.52 -13.22 -7.44
CA THR A 30 10.87 -12.90 -6.17
C THR A 30 10.14 -14.07 -5.52
N LYS A 31 10.17 -15.29 -6.06
CA LYS A 31 9.50 -16.46 -5.48
C LYS A 31 9.78 -16.61 -3.99
N LYS A 32 11.03 -16.43 -3.55
CA LYS A 32 11.42 -16.52 -2.13
C LYS A 32 10.75 -15.48 -1.23
N TRP A 33 10.28 -14.36 -1.76
CA TRP A 33 9.61 -13.30 -1.02
C TRP A 33 8.09 -13.45 -1.01
N VAL A 34 7.52 -14.29 -1.89
CA VAL A 34 6.07 -14.46 -2.04
C VAL A 34 5.35 -14.76 -0.72
N PRO A 35 5.89 -15.56 0.22
CA PRO A 35 5.25 -15.76 1.52
C PRO A 35 5.11 -14.51 2.38
N LEU A 36 5.88 -13.44 2.12
CA LEU A 36 5.71 -12.13 2.77
C LEU A 36 4.52 -11.34 2.20
N ILE A 37 3.88 -11.82 1.12
CA ILE A 37 2.75 -11.20 0.42
C ILE A 37 1.57 -12.20 0.46
N PRO A 38 0.87 -12.31 1.60
CA PRO A 38 -0.12 -13.36 1.79
C PRO A 38 -1.25 -13.30 0.76
N HIS A 39 -1.61 -12.11 0.28
CA HIS A 39 -2.67 -11.95 -0.71
C HIS A 39 -2.32 -12.58 -2.07
N LEU A 40 -1.03 -12.60 -2.45
CA LEU A 40 -0.57 -13.30 -3.65
C LEU A 40 -0.69 -14.80 -3.50
N LEU A 41 -0.29 -15.34 -2.36
CA LEU A 41 -0.49 -16.76 -2.09
C LEU A 41 -1.95 -17.16 -2.08
N TRP A 42 -2.82 -16.34 -1.47
CA TRP A 42 -4.26 -16.57 -1.47
C TRP A 42 -4.85 -16.55 -2.88
N ALA A 43 -4.45 -15.59 -3.71
CA ALA A 43 -4.85 -15.53 -5.12
C ALA A 43 -4.47 -16.82 -5.86
N LEU A 44 -3.22 -17.25 -5.72
CA LEU A 44 -2.69 -18.47 -6.34
C LEU A 44 -3.33 -19.76 -5.80
N GLN A 45 -4.18 -19.71 -4.78
CA GLN A 45 -5.00 -20.86 -4.42
C GLN A 45 -6.20 -21.09 -5.38
N PHE A 46 -6.57 -20.08 -6.17
CA PHE A 46 -7.72 -20.10 -7.07
C PHE A 46 -7.33 -20.13 -8.55
N ILE A 47 -6.19 -19.52 -8.89
CA ILE A 47 -5.72 -19.30 -10.25
C ILE A 47 -4.39 -20.02 -10.48
N ASP A 48 -4.18 -20.63 -11.64
CA ASP A 48 -2.89 -21.18 -11.99
C ASP A 48 -1.83 -20.08 -12.15
N TYR A 49 -0.57 -20.39 -11.85
CA TYR A 49 0.48 -19.38 -11.93
C TYR A 49 0.65 -18.86 -13.36
N ASP A 50 0.53 -19.73 -14.37
CA ASP A 50 0.64 -19.34 -15.78
C ASP A 50 -0.46 -18.33 -16.19
N ASP A 51 -1.68 -18.47 -15.64
CA ASP A 51 -2.74 -17.49 -15.84
C ASP A 51 -2.41 -16.17 -15.14
N PHE A 52 -1.90 -16.23 -13.92
CA PHE A 52 -1.46 -15.04 -13.19
C PHE A 52 -0.32 -14.32 -13.94
N GLU A 53 0.68 -15.05 -14.41
CA GLU A 53 1.81 -14.50 -15.17
C GLU A 53 1.36 -13.94 -16.53
N ARG A 54 0.43 -14.62 -17.21
CA ARG A 54 -0.20 -14.08 -18.42
C ARG A 54 -0.85 -12.75 -18.12
N ASP A 55 -1.58 -12.65 -17.02
CA ASP A 55 -2.23 -11.41 -16.61
C ASP A 55 -1.21 -10.30 -16.35
N LEU A 56 -0.10 -10.63 -15.66
CA LEU A 56 1.00 -9.69 -15.44
C LEU A 56 1.54 -9.13 -16.77
N LYS A 57 1.78 -10.01 -17.74
CA LYS A 57 2.41 -9.69 -19.04
C LYS A 57 1.48 -8.96 -20.01
N GLU A 58 0.24 -9.43 -20.15
CA GLU A 58 -0.72 -8.96 -21.18
C GLU A 58 -1.46 -7.69 -20.78
N GLY A 59 -0.90 -6.92 -19.86
CA GLY A 59 -1.32 -5.56 -19.66
C GLY A 59 -1.27 -5.10 -18.23
N ILE A 60 -0.86 -5.87 -17.22
CA ILE A 60 -0.72 -5.25 -15.90
C ILE A 60 0.51 -4.34 -15.85
N SER A 61 1.61 -4.56 -16.56
CA SER A 61 2.71 -3.57 -16.49
C SER A 61 2.37 -2.24 -17.18
N GLU A 62 1.74 -2.30 -18.36
CA GLU A 62 1.27 -1.11 -19.08
C GLU A 62 0.04 -0.49 -18.40
N ARG A 63 -0.97 -1.28 -18.02
CA ARG A 63 -2.16 -0.79 -17.30
C ARG A 63 -1.89 -0.46 -15.84
N ALA A 64 -0.95 -1.08 -15.13
CA ALA A 64 -0.59 -0.62 -13.78
C ALA A 64 0.21 0.67 -13.88
N GLY A 65 1.00 0.81 -14.94
CA GLY A 65 1.64 2.07 -15.25
C GLY A 65 0.66 3.17 -15.60
N GLN A 66 -0.30 2.86 -16.49
CA GLN A 66 -1.39 3.75 -16.85
C GLN A 66 -2.33 3.96 -15.67
N THR A 67 -2.75 2.95 -14.91
CA THR A 67 -3.55 3.11 -13.67
C THR A 67 -2.80 3.92 -12.61
N LEU A 68 -1.48 3.83 -12.51
CA LEU A 68 -0.70 4.73 -11.65
C LEU A 68 -0.68 6.13 -12.25
N ALA A 69 -0.54 6.28 -13.57
CA ALA A 69 -0.69 7.53 -14.28
C ALA A 69 -2.10 8.09 -14.11
N ASP A 70 -3.17 7.41 -14.54
CA ASP A 70 -4.60 7.60 -14.29
C ASP A 70 -4.97 7.86 -12.84
N ARG A 71 -4.37 7.22 -11.82
CA ARG A 71 -4.63 7.62 -10.42
C ARG A 71 -3.96 8.95 -10.09
N MET A 72 -2.87 9.25 -10.79
CA MET A 72 -2.21 10.54 -10.75
C MET A 72 -2.83 11.55 -11.71
N GLU A 73 -3.61 11.11 -12.71
CA GLU A 73 -4.38 11.88 -13.68
C GLU A 73 -5.85 11.99 -13.27
N GLU A 74 -6.33 11.19 -12.32
CA GLU A 74 -7.43 11.54 -11.42
C GLU A 74 -6.98 12.73 -10.57
N PHE A 75 -5.66 12.99 -10.47
CA PHE A 75 -5.10 14.29 -10.10
C PHE A 75 -4.77 15.22 -11.30
N ASP A 76 -5.08 14.86 -12.56
CA ASP A 76 -5.21 15.69 -13.79
C ASP A 76 -6.70 15.93 -14.11
N VAL A 77 -7.17 17.10 -13.76
CA VAL A 77 -7.96 17.82 -14.75
C VAL A 77 -6.91 18.56 -15.59
N ASP A 78 -7.05 18.59 -16.93
CA ASP A 78 -6.16 19.26 -17.89
C ASP A 78 -5.76 20.73 -17.56
N ASP A 79 -6.31 21.31 -16.49
CA ASP A 79 -5.76 22.45 -15.76
C ASP A 79 -5.07 21.95 -14.47
N PHE A 80 -3.76 21.76 -14.54
CA PHE A 80 -2.89 21.47 -13.40
C PHE A 80 -2.81 22.70 -12.48
N ASP A 81 -3.91 23.02 -11.80
CA ASP A 81 -3.87 23.76 -10.57
C ASP A 81 -3.65 22.72 -9.47
N THR A 82 -2.49 22.81 -8.82
CA THR A 82 -2.05 22.09 -7.62
C THR A 82 -3.10 22.07 -6.49
N SER A 83 -4.14 22.87 -6.66
CA SER A 83 -5.52 22.68 -6.25
C SER A 83 -6.07 21.23 -6.26
N PHE A 84 -5.85 20.30 -7.19
CA PHE A 84 -6.64 19.05 -7.11
C PHE A 84 -6.35 18.18 -5.86
N LEU A 85 -5.17 18.21 -5.25
CA LEU A 85 -4.98 17.64 -3.90
C LEU A 85 -5.14 18.71 -2.80
N MET A 86 -4.86 19.99 -3.07
CA MET A 86 -4.96 21.08 -2.08
C MET A 86 -6.29 21.81 -2.06
N SER A 87 -6.86 22.23 -3.19
CA SER A 87 -8.29 22.56 -3.34
C SER A 87 -9.18 21.37 -3.02
N THR A 88 -8.92 20.11 -3.39
CA THR A 88 -9.79 19.05 -2.82
C THR A 88 -9.53 18.87 -1.34
N ALA A 89 -8.31 18.89 -0.81
CA ALA A 89 -8.15 18.89 0.64
C ALA A 89 -8.86 20.10 1.29
N ASP A 90 -8.73 21.32 0.77
CA ASP A 90 -9.34 22.57 1.27
C ASP A 90 -10.86 22.63 1.03
N ASN A 91 -11.38 21.98 -0.02
CA ASN A 91 -12.79 21.83 -0.37
C ASN A 91 -13.43 20.61 0.32
N ILE A 92 -12.63 19.62 0.73
CA ILE A 92 -13.01 18.49 1.55
C ILE A 92 -13.28 19.07 2.93
N LYS A 93 -14.56 19.37 3.16
CA LYS A 93 -15.08 19.95 4.40
C LYS A 93 -14.65 19.16 5.64
N ARG A 94 -14.46 17.85 5.49
CA ARG A 94 -14.25 16.90 6.59
C ARG A 94 -12.94 16.12 6.43
N LYS A 95 -11.83 16.83 6.17
CA LYS A 95 -10.49 16.26 5.87
C LYS A 95 -10.05 15.12 6.79
N SER A 96 -10.41 15.20 8.06
CA SER A 96 -10.05 14.18 9.06
C SER A 96 -10.75 12.83 8.90
N GLU A 97 -11.83 12.81 8.13
CA GLU A 97 -12.72 11.67 7.89
C GLU A 97 -12.68 11.23 6.41
N THR A 98 -11.76 11.81 5.64
CA THR A 98 -11.52 11.49 4.23
C THR A 98 -10.16 10.89 4.08
N MET A 99 -10.10 9.74 3.41
CA MET A 99 -8.86 9.12 2.98
C MET A 99 -8.58 9.51 1.54
N ILE A 100 -7.32 9.72 1.22
CA ILE A 100 -6.81 9.97 -0.12
C ILE A 100 -5.63 9.02 -0.37
N PRO A 101 -5.28 8.73 -1.64
CA PRO A 101 -4.02 8.07 -1.93
C PRO A 101 -2.87 8.83 -1.28
N TRP A 102 -1.98 8.09 -0.62
CA TRP A 102 -0.70 8.64 -0.20
C TRP A 102 0.27 8.41 -1.34
N GLY A 103 0.87 9.47 -1.87
CA GLY A 103 1.75 9.36 -3.02
C GLY A 103 2.94 8.42 -2.80
N PHE A 104 3.34 8.10 -1.55
CA PHE A 104 4.61 7.39 -1.27
C PHE A 104 4.62 6.58 0.02
N PRO A 105 4.94 5.26 0.00
CA PRO A 105 5.09 4.37 -1.15
C PRO A 105 3.77 4.20 -1.91
N PRO A 106 3.80 3.78 -3.19
CA PRO A 106 2.61 3.73 -4.02
C PRO A 106 1.65 2.71 -3.43
N ASN A 107 0.35 3.03 -3.44
CA ASN A 107 -0.75 2.19 -2.96
C ASN A 107 -0.97 2.12 -1.43
N MET A 108 -0.63 3.19 -0.70
CA MET A 108 -1.20 3.41 0.63
C MET A 108 -2.16 4.59 0.63
N THR A 109 -2.91 4.72 1.72
CA THR A 109 -3.87 5.81 1.90
C THR A 109 -3.56 6.57 3.18
N ILE A 110 -3.78 7.87 3.11
CA ILE A 110 -3.54 8.85 4.18
C ILE A 110 -4.80 9.68 4.36
N ARG A 111 -5.04 10.17 5.57
CA ARG A 111 -6.09 11.15 5.80
C ARG A 111 -5.71 12.45 5.12
N ALA A 112 -6.69 13.10 4.48
CA ALA A 112 -6.45 14.35 3.76
C ALA A 112 -5.80 15.44 4.63
N ASP A 113 -6.13 15.51 5.93
CA ASP A 113 -5.54 16.49 6.86
C ASP A 113 -4.08 16.19 7.26
N LEU A 114 -3.54 15.02 6.94
CA LEU A 114 -2.20 14.60 7.35
C LEU A 114 -1.18 14.59 6.19
N HIS A 115 -1.64 14.70 4.94
CA HIS A 115 -0.82 14.53 3.73
C HIS A 115 0.43 15.41 3.70
N SER A 116 0.28 16.72 3.54
CA SER A 116 1.42 17.64 3.37
C SER A 116 2.39 17.57 4.55
N SER A 117 1.86 17.56 5.77
CA SER A 117 2.69 17.47 6.99
C SER A 117 3.50 16.18 7.08
N SER A 118 2.94 15.05 6.64
CA SER A 118 3.63 13.76 6.63
C SER A 118 4.69 13.71 5.54
N SER A 119 4.37 14.23 4.35
CA SER A 119 5.31 14.31 3.23
C SER A 119 6.52 15.19 3.56
N ILE A 120 6.30 16.41 4.08
CA ILE A 120 7.40 17.30 4.52
C ILE A 120 8.25 16.63 5.60
N MET A 121 7.62 16.00 6.59
CA MET A 121 8.35 15.37 7.68
C MET A 121 9.20 14.19 7.19
N ILE A 122 8.71 13.41 6.24
CA ILE A 122 9.37 12.19 5.78
C ILE A 122 10.46 12.50 4.75
N TYR A 123 10.15 13.31 3.75
CA TYR A 123 10.99 13.49 2.56
C TYR A 123 11.63 14.89 2.48
N GLY A 124 11.15 15.84 3.29
CA GLY A 124 11.57 17.25 3.23
C GLY A 124 10.64 18.13 2.41
N PRO A 125 10.85 19.46 2.43
CA PRO A 125 9.97 20.42 1.77
C PRO A 125 10.06 20.33 0.24
N SER A 126 11.23 20.10 -0.34
CA SER A 126 11.44 20.01 -1.79
C SER A 126 12.14 18.69 -2.12
N HIS A 127 11.45 17.78 -2.81
CA HIS A 127 11.98 16.46 -3.11
C HIS A 127 11.40 15.83 -4.39
N ASP A 128 12.21 14.99 -5.01
CA ASP A 128 11.88 14.12 -6.12
C ASP A 128 11.92 12.65 -5.68
N ILE A 129 10.93 11.86 -6.12
CA ILE A 129 10.94 10.41 -5.95
C ILE A 129 10.64 9.75 -7.28
N SER A 130 11.52 8.85 -7.71
CA SER A 130 11.29 7.99 -8.87
C SER A 130 10.97 6.56 -8.47
N PHE A 131 9.79 6.07 -8.83
CA PHE A 131 9.43 4.67 -8.72
C PHE A 131 9.84 3.90 -9.95
N CYS A 132 10.59 2.83 -9.76
CA CYS A 132 10.98 1.93 -10.84
C CYS A 132 10.34 0.56 -10.59
N GLY A 133 9.43 0.17 -11.49
CA GLY A 133 8.85 -1.17 -11.52
C GLY A 133 9.81 -2.13 -12.22
N ILE A 134 10.19 -3.20 -11.52
CA ILE A 134 11.14 -4.21 -12.02
C ILE A 134 10.38 -5.50 -12.29
N ASN A 135 10.55 -6.05 -13.49
CA ASN A 135 10.00 -7.35 -13.85
C ASN A 135 10.69 -8.47 -13.06
N ASP A 136 9.92 -9.32 -12.40
CA ASP A 136 10.42 -10.41 -11.54
C ASP A 136 11.13 -11.54 -12.31
N ILE A 137 10.97 -11.62 -13.63
CA ILE A 137 11.53 -12.67 -14.48
C ILE A 137 12.73 -12.12 -15.25
N THR A 138 12.56 -11.02 -15.98
CA THR A 138 13.63 -10.43 -16.79
C THR A 138 14.58 -9.59 -15.94
N ARG A 139 14.16 -9.13 -14.75
CA ARG A 139 14.88 -8.16 -13.90
C ARG A 139 15.16 -6.85 -14.64
N GLU A 140 14.37 -6.51 -15.64
CA GLU A 140 14.43 -5.22 -16.32
C GLU A 140 13.45 -4.22 -15.69
N ILE A 141 13.76 -2.93 -15.80
CA ILE A 141 12.81 -1.87 -15.45
C ILE A 141 11.76 -1.79 -16.56
N GLU A 142 10.49 -1.96 -16.21
CA GLU A 142 9.38 -1.88 -17.18
C GLU A 142 8.71 -0.52 -17.17
N PHE A 143 8.84 0.22 -16.08
CA PHE A 143 8.37 1.59 -16.03
C PHE A 143 9.12 2.39 -14.98
N ALA A 144 9.13 3.71 -15.17
CA ALA A 144 9.55 4.64 -14.16
C ALA A 144 8.56 5.80 -14.05
N PHE A 145 8.11 6.08 -12.83
CA PHE A 145 7.29 7.26 -12.53
C PHE A 145 8.07 8.18 -11.62
N ASN A 146 8.28 9.42 -12.04
CA ASN A 146 8.84 10.46 -11.18
C ASN A 146 7.77 11.48 -10.82
N ILE A 147 7.93 12.01 -9.62
CA ILE A 147 7.12 13.08 -9.07
C ILE A 147 8.00 14.01 -8.25
N HIS A 148 7.76 15.29 -8.42
CA HIS A 148 8.40 16.35 -7.67
C HIS A 148 7.38 16.99 -6.73
N MET A 149 7.80 17.21 -5.49
CA MET A 149 6.97 17.69 -4.39
C MET A 149 7.57 18.95 -3.79
N GLU A 150 6.75 19.99 -3.60
CA GLU A 150 7.06 21.23 -2.89
C GLU A 150 6.09 21.42 -1.73
N ASP A 151 6.60 21.61 -0.52
CA ASP A 151 5.86 21.70 0.74
C ASP A 151 4.83 20.57 0.93
N GLY A 152 5.20 19.37 0.49
CA GLY A 152 4.36 18.18 0.57
C GLY A 152 3.20 18.17 -0.43
N THR A 153 3.28 19.00 -1.47
CA THR A 153 2.33 19.11 -2.58
C THR A 153 3.02 18.71 -3.88
N PRO A 154 2.44 17.81 -4.69
CA PRO A 154 3.02 17.46 -5.99
C PRO A 154 2.91 18.62 -6.96
N VAL A 155 4.01 19.05 -7.57
CA VAL A 155 4.02 20.19 -8.50
C VAL A 155 4.50 19.84 -9.91
N ASP A 156 5.12 18.67 -10.09
CA ASP A 156 5.48 18.11 -11.40
C ASP A 156 5.52 16.58 -11.34
N ARG A 157 5.31 15.95 -12.48
CA ARG A 157 5.41 14.50 -12.63
C ARG A 157 5.74 14.13 -14.07
N TRP A 158 6.36 12.97 -14.24
CA TRP A 158 6.56 12.39 -15.56
C TRP A 158 6.71 10.88 -15.50
N TRP A 159 6.37 10.26 -16.61
CA TRP A 159 6.33 8.81 -16.78
C TRP A 159 7.29 8.37 -17.89
N ILE A 160 7.94 7.22 -17.69
CA ILE A 160 8.73 6.52 -18.70
C ILE A 160 8.09 5.15 -18.89
N ALA A 161 7.48 4.95 -20.05
CA ALA A 161 6.92 3.67 -20.46
C ALA A 161 8.03 2.67 -20.87
N GLY A 162 7.74 1.38 -20.83
CA GLY A 162 8.74 0.30 -20.98
C GLY A 162 9.50 0.26 -22.31
N ASP A 163 8.97 0.91 -23.35
CA ASP A 163 9.54 1.03 -24.69
C ASP A 163 10.15 2.41 -25.00
N ASP A 164 10.10 3.35 -24.05
CA ASP A 164 10.60 4.72 -24.19
C ASP A 164 12.14 4.76 -24.43
N GLU A 165 12.59 5.70 -25.26
CA GLU A 165 14.01 5.90 -25.58
C GLU A 165 14.85 6.26 -24.35
N LEU A 166 14.26 6.88 -23.31
CA LEU A 166 14.93 7.17 -22.04
C LEU A 166 15.42 5.90 -21.35
N PHE A 167 14.74 4.76 -21.53
CA PHE A 167 15.23 3.49 -21.01
C PHE A 167 16.49 2.98 -21.72
N LYS A 168 16.79 3.50 -22.91
CA LYS A 168 18.03 3.21 -23.65
C LYS A 168 19.19 4.12 -23.23
N ARG A 169 18.92 5.17 -22.45
CA ARG A 169 19.95 6.05 -21.89
C ARG A 169 20.91 5.25 -21.02
N ARG A 170 22.20 5.53 -21.15
CA ARG A 170 23.28 4.77 -20.50
C ARG A 170 23.88 5.55 -19.35
N HIS A 171 24.23 4.83 -18.28
CA HIS A 171 25.02 5.41 -17.20
C HIS A 171 26.40 5.81 -17.73
N MET A 172 26.77 7.10 -17.60
CA MET A 172 27.96 7.67 -18.24
C MET A 172 29.26 6.88 -17.98
N LYS A 173 29.44 6.35 -16.76
CA LYS A 173 30.66 5.61 -16.39
C LYS A 173 30.61 4.11 -16.66
N LEU A 174 29.42 3.52 -16.64
CA LEU A 174 29.26 2.06 -16.65
C LEU A 174 28.84 1.55 -18.04
N GLY A 175 28.27 2.42 -18.87
CA GLY A 175 27.76 2.07 -20.18
C GLY A 175 26.48 1.22 -20.15
N TYR A 176 25.97 0.79 -18.99
CA TYR A 176 24.73 0.04 -18.88
C TYR A 176 23.51 0.93 -19.14
N LYS A 177 22.50 0.38 -19.82
CA LYS A 177 21.23 1.06 -20.04
C LYS A 177 20.44 1.12 -18.73
N LEU A 178 19.63 2.17 -18.57
CA LEU A 178 18.73 2.32 -17.42
C LEU A 178 17.88 1.06 -17.19
N LYS A 179 17.26 0.53 -18.26
CA LYS A 179 16.39 -0.66 -18.22
C LYS A 179 17.08 -1.92 -17.68
N GLU A 180 18.36 -2.10 -17.99
CA GLU A 180 19.11 -3.32 -17.68
C GLU A 180 19.78 -3.26 -16.30
N MET A 181 19.73 -2.10 -15.61
CA MET A 181 20.50 -1.88 -14.38
C MET A 181 20.29 -2.95 -13.32
N PRO A 182 19.04 -3.39 -12.99
CA PRO A 182 18.84 -4.38 -11.94
C PRO A 182 19.45 -5.76 -12.23
N GLN A 183 19.75 -6.09 -13.49
CA GLN A 183 20.44 -7.34 -13.87
C GLN A 183 21.96 -7.28 -13.63
N LYS A 184 22.55 -6.08 -13.62
CA LYS A 184 24.01 -5.91 -13.62
C LYS A 184 24.63 -5.89 -12.23
N PHE A 185 23.80 -5.94 -11.19
CA PHE A 185 24.23 -5.90 -9.79
C PHE A 185 23.60 -7.04 -9.00
N ASP A 186 24.36 -7.57 -8.04
CA ASP A 186 23.90 -8.60 -7.12
C ASP A 186 22.94 -8.01 -6.08
N HIS A 187 23.20 -6.76 -5.66
CA HIS A 187 22.37 -6.04 -4.69
C HIS A 187 21.55 -4.95 -5.36
N ILE A 188 20.23 -5.00 -5.14
CA ILE A 188 19.29 -4.07 -5.76
C ILE A 188 19.50 -2.61 -5.32
N SER A 189 19.97 -2.36 -4.09
CA SER A 189 20.32 -1.02 -3.62
C SER A 189 21.49 -0.40 -4.37
N GLU A 190 22.43 -1.22 -4.87
CA GLU A 190 23.50 -0.72 -5.73
C GLU A 190 22.95 -0.33 -7.11
N ALA A 191 22.09 -1.18 -7.69
CA ALA A 191 21.40 -0.83 -8.93
C ALA A 191 20.58 0.46 -8.79
N ALA A 192 19.82 0.61 -7.70
CA ALA A 192 19.01 1.79 -7.41
C ALA A 192 19.86 3.08 -7.31
N ASN A 193 21.05 3.00 -6.72
CA ASN A 193 22.01 4.12 -6.71
C ASN A 193 22.41 4.55 -8.13
N ARG A 194 22.66 3.60 -9.03
CA ARG A 194 23.03 3.91 -10.42
C ARG A 194 21.85 4.39 -11.26
N ILE A 195 20.66 3.86 -10.99
CA ILE A 195 19.41 4.35 -11.57
C ILE A 195 19.22 5.81 -11.17
N ARG A 196 19.42 6.16 -9.89
CA ARG A 196 19.29 7.52 -9.37
C ARG A 196 20.16 8.50 -10.14
N ASP A 197 21.41 8.15 -10.42
CA ASP A 197 22.33 9.03 -11.17
C ASP A 197 21.74 9.42 -12.55
N ILE A 198 21.19 8.45 -13.30
CA ILE A 198 20.55 8.72 -14.60
C ILE A 198 19.25 9.53 -14.43
N MET A 199 18.43 9.18 -13.44
CA MET A 199 17.13 9.79 -13.23
C MET A 199 17.26 11.26 -12.76
N MET A 200 18.30 11.57 -11.98
CA MET A 200 18.67 12.95 -11.62
C MET A 200 19.09 13.77 -12.86
N ASP A 201 19.85 13.18 -13.78
CA ASP A 201 20.22 13.84 -15.04
C ASP A 201 18.98 14.19 -15.87
N ILE A 202 18.06 13.22 -16.04
CA ILE A 202 16.79 13.43 -16.74
C ILE A 202 15.98 14.56 -16.07
N ARG A 203 15.86 14.54 -14.73
CA ARG A 203 15.17 15.59 -13.98
C ARG A 203 15.82 16.95 -14.19
N ASN A 204 17.15 17.06 -14.07
CA ASN A 204 17.85 18.34 -14.23
C ASN A 204 17.71 18.93 -15.65
N GLU A 205 17.59 18.09 -16.68
CA GLU A 205 17.33 18.54 -18.06
C GLU A 205 15.91 19.08 -18.23
N ARG A 206 14.92 18.45 -17.60
CA ARG A 206 13.51 18.83 -17.70
C ARG A 206 13.17 20.03 -16.82
N THR A 207 13.61 20.01 -15.56
CA THR A 207 13.19 20.93 -14.50
C THR A 207 14.40 21.44 -13.70
N PRO A 208 15.30 22.22 -14.35
CA PRO A 208 16.53 22.70 -13.73
C PRO A 208 16.30 23.58 -12.48
N GLN A 209 15.13 24.20 -12.36
CA GLN A 209 14.77 25.01 -11.18
C GLN A 209 14.76 24.21 -9.88
N TRP A 210 14.58 22.89 -9.94
CA TRP A 210 14.56 22.00 -8.78
C TRP A 210 15.86 21.21 -8.64
N ALA A 211 16.94 21.57 -9.33
CA ALA A 211 18.20 20.82 -9.29
C ALA A 211 18.76 20.58 -7.87
N HIS A 212 18.36 21.39 -6.89
CA HIS A 212 18.75 21.29 -5.48
C HIS A 212 17.81 20.43 -4.61
N ALA A 213 16.64 20.03 -5.11
CA ALA A 213 15.73 19.15 -4.40
C ALA A 213 16.38 17.78 -4.13
N SER A 214 16.07 17.19 -2.98
CA SER A 214 16.57 15.84 -2.68
C SER A 214 15.94 14.82 -3.62
N TYR A 215 16.72 13.86 -4.10
CA TYR A 215 16.26 12.87 -5.07
C TYR A 215 16.39 11.45 -4.52
N ALA A 216 15.30 10.69 -4.52
CA ALA A 216 15.30 9.28 -4.16
C ALA A 216 14.75 8.41 -5.29
N VAL A 217 15.28 7.20 -5.42
CA VAL A 217 14.69 6.15 -6.27
C VAL A 217 14.07 5.10 -5.36
N CYS A 218 12.80 4.80 -5.58
CA CYS A 218 12.11 3.66 -5.00
C CYS A 218 12.04 2.55 -6.04
N PHE A 219 12.51 1.34 -5.71
CA PHE A 219 12.35 0.17 -6.58
C PHE A 219 11.27 -0.76 -6.01
N VAL A 220 10.52 -1.40 -6.90
CA VAL A 220 9.51 -2.41 -6.54
C VAL A 220 9.48 -3.49 -7.61
N PHE A 221 9.42 -4.75 -7.20
CA PHE A 221 9.17 -5.85 -8.13
C PHE A 221 7.66 -5.93 -8.45
N ILE A 222 7.32 -6.04 -9.75
CA ILE A 222 5.97 -5.81 -10.25
C ILE A 222 5.00 -6.92 -9.85
N ALA A 223 5.38 -8.19 -9.96
CA ALA A 223 4.52 -9.34 -9.61
C ALA A 223 4.05 -9.29 -8.15
N VAL A 224 4.82 -8.60 -7.31
CA VAL A 224 4.55 -8.36 -5.90
C VAL A 224 3.66 -7.14 -5.65
N GLY A 225 3.76 -6.12 -6.49
CA GLY A 225 3.09 -4.82 -6.29
C GLY A 225 1.60 -4.79 -6.65
N ILE A 226 1.11 -5.81 -7.38
CA ILE A 226 -0.21 -5.76 -8.03
C ILE A 226 -1.36 -6.14 -7.09
N ILE A 227 -1.10 -6.90 -6.04
CA ILE A 227 -2.16 -7.29 -5.12
C ILE A 227 -2.22 -6.33 -3.95
N THR A 228 -3.19 -5.41 -4.03
CA THR A 228 -3.35 -4.34 -3.04
C THR A 228 -3.79 -4.94 -1.69
N PRO A 229 -3.07 -4.65 -0.59
CA PRO A 229 -3.47 -5.11 0.72
C PRO A 229 -4.80 -4.48 1.13
N VAL A 230 -5.69 -5.29 1.69
CA VAL A 230 -7.10 -4.91 1.86
C VAL A 230 -7.30 -3.95 3.04
N SER A 231 -6.32 -3.82 3.94
CA SER A 231 -6.31 -2.77 4.97
C SER A 231 -5.03 -1.97 5.00
N ASN A 232 -5.12 -0.72 5.45
CA ASN A 232 -3.94 0.11 5.68
C ASN A 232 -2.97 -0.51 6.69
N TYR A 233 -3.44 -1.24 7.70
CA TYR A 233 -2.54 -1.92 8.64
C TYR A 233 -1.81 -3.10 8.01
N ASP A 234 -2.48 -3.89 7.18
CA ASP A 234 -1.85 -5.00 6.46
C ASP A 234 -0.85 -4.48 5.43
N ALA A 235 -1.20 -3.39 4.72
CA ALA A 235 -0.28 -2.70 3.83
C ALA A 235 0.99 -2.24 4.55
N LEU A 236 0.83 -1.59 5.70
CA LEU A 236 1.96 -1.17 6.53
C LEU A 236 2.80 -2.35 7.03
N GLY A 237 2.16 -3.46 7.38
CA GLY A 237 2.83 -4.68 7.81
C GLY A 237 3.67 -5.28 6.69
N GLN A 238 3.08 -5.47 5.51
CA GLN A 238 3.76 -5.98 4.33
C GLN A 238 4.89 -5.06 3.88
N LEU A 239 4.67 -3.74 3.95
CA LEU A 239 5.71 -2.76 3.68
C LEU A 239 6.93 -2.97 4.59
N TRP A 240 6.70 -3.16 5.89
CA TRP A 240 7.79 -3.46 6.82
C TRP A 240 8.47 -4.80 6.52
N ASP A 241 7.68 -5.83 6.22
CA ASP A 241 8.17 -7.18 5.93
C ASP A 241 9.05 -7.19 4.67
N GLY A 242 8.65 -6.48 3.61
CA GLY A 242 9.41 -6.38 2.36
C GLY A 242 10.69 -5.56 2.47
N VAL A 243 10.68 -4.42 3.17
CA VAL A 243 11.90 -3.63 3.43
C VAL A 243 12.88 -4.39 4.32
N ASN A 244 12.37 -5.08 5.35
CA ASN A 244 13.21 -5.84 6.28
C ASN A 244 13.43 -7.30 5.85
N ALA A 245 13.10 -7.68 4.61
CA ALA A 245 13.25 -9.02 4.07
C ALA A 245 14.66 -9.59 4.34
N GLU A 246 15.68 -8.79 4.07
CA GLU A 246 17.08 -9.18 4.29
C GLU A 246 17.43 -9.28 5.78
N ASN A 247 17.13 -8.25 6.56
CA ASN A 247 17.56 -8.17 7.95
C ASN A 247 16.83 -9.15 8.88
N VAL A 248 15.53 -9.37 8.64
CA VAL A 248 14.66 -10.15 9.53
C VAL A 248 14.50 -11.58 9.03
N TYR A 249 14.29 -11.75 7.72
CA TYR A 249 14.01 -13.06 7.11
C TYR A 249 15.24 -13.68 6.45
N LYS A 250 16.40 -12.99 6.44
CA LYS A 250 17.64 -13.47 5.84
C LYS A 250 17.51 -13.79 4.34
N LEU A 251 16.59 -13.08 3.67
CA LEU A 251 16.47 -13.12 2.22
C LEU A 251 17.61 -12.30 1.56
N PRO A 252 17.94 -12.54 0.28
CA PRO A 252 19.11 -11.92 -0.34
C PRO A 252 19.14 -10.38 -0.38
N HIS A 253 17.98 -9.73 -0.40
CA HIS A 253 17.84 -8.27 -0.42
C HIS A 253 16.39 -7.85 -0.06
N PRO A 254 16.13 -6.56 0.20
CA PRO A 254 14.77 -6.01 0.31
C PRO A 254 13.93 -6.27 -0.95
N LEU A 255 12.62 -6.43 -0.76
CA LEU A 255 11.64 -6.62 -1.83
C LEU A 255 11.29 -5.32 -2.56
N PHE A 256 11.36 -4.22 -1.82
CA PHE A 256 11.24 -2.85 -2.33
C PHE A 256 11.98 -1.96 -1.35
N GLY A 257 12.41 -0.80 -1.81
CA GLY A 257 13.13 0.13 -0.96
C GLY A 257 13.52 1.40 -1.67
N TYR A 258 14.11 2.31 -0.91
CA TYR A 258 14.55 3.61 -1.38
C TYR A 258 16.06 3.70 -1.47
N GLU A 259 16.53 4.54 -2.37
CA GLU A 259 17.92 4.91 -2.49
C GLU A 259 18.08 6.40 -2.88
N PRO A 260 18.59 7.27 -1.98
CA PRO A 260 18.89 6.97 -0.58
C PRO A 260 17.60 6.83 0.23
N TRP A 261 17.67 6.16 1.38
CA TRP A 261 16.55 6.11 2.30
C TRP A 261 16.27 7.49 2.92
N PRO A 262 15.01 7.97 2.91
CA PRO A 262 14.62 9.12 3.71
C PRO A 262 14.91 8.86 5.19
N SER A 263 15.55 9.83 5.87
CA SER A 263 16.10 9.64 7.22
C SER A 263 15.06 9.19 8.26
N VAL A 264 13.85 9.73 8.16
CA VAL A 264 12.71 9.36 9.02
C VAL A 264 12.29 7.92 8.76
N LEU A 265 12.12 7.52 7.49
CA LEU A 265 11.75 6.14 7.15
C LEU A 265 12.83 5.16 7.60
N ASN A 266 14.11 5.47 7.38
CA ASN A 266 15.23 4.63 7.81
C ASN A 266 15.18 4.36 9.32
N THR A 267 14.94 5.42 10.11
CA THR A 267 14.80 5.30 11.57
C THR A 267 13.56 4.47 11.95
N MET A 268 12.44 4.67 11.25
CA MET A 268 11.21 3.96 11.53
C MET A 268 11.29 2.48 11.15
N PHE A 269 11.95 2.10 10.06
CA PHE A 269 12.10 0.70 9.65
C PHE A 269 12.96 -0.12 10.63
N ALA A 270 13.81 0.53 11.42
CA ALA A 270 14.54 -0.11 12.52
C ALA A 270 13.64 -0.51 13.71
N LEU A 271 12.39 -0.02 13.77
CA LEU A 271 11.43 -0.44 14.78
C LEU A 271 10.96 -1.88 14.51
N LYS A 272 10.46 -2.55 15.56
CA LYS A 272 9.75 -3.83 15.37
C LYS A 272 8.50 -3.61 14.53
N ARG A 273 8.10 -4.60 13.73
CA ARG A 273 6.89 -4.59 12.90
C ARG A 273 5.66 -3.98 13.59
N SER A 274 5.37 -4.39 14.81
CA SER A 274 4.22 -3.89 15.60
C SER A 274 4.30 -2.38 15.90
N GLN A 275 5.50 -1.91 16.24
CA GLN A 275 5.80 -0.50 16.51
C GLN A 275 5.78 0.31 15.23
N TRP A 276 6.30 -0.24 14.12
CA TRP A 276 6.20 0.34 12.80
C TRP A 276 4.73 0.58 12.40
N CYS A 277 3.91 -0.48 12.37
CA CYS A 277 2.51 -0.38 11.94
C CYS A 277 1.75 0.66 12.78
N THR A 278 1.93 0.65 14.11
CA THR A 278 1.24 1.59 15.01
C THR A 278 1.78 3.02 14.95
N SER A 279 3.08 3.21 14.70
CA SER A 279 3.68 4.55 14.59
C SER A 279 3.34 5.19 13.25
N LEU A 280 3.49 4.46 12.14
CA LEU A 280 3.20 5.00 10.83
C LEU A 280 1.69 5.18 10.62
N SER A 281 0.84 4.24 11.04
CA SER A 281 -0.63 4.47 11.00
C SER A 281 -1.07 5.68 11.81
N ARG A 282 -0.36 6.06 12.88
CA ARG A 282 -0.64 7.31 13.60
C ARG A 282 -0.40 8.54 12.72
N MET A 283 0.65 8.52 11.91
CA MET A 283 1.00 9.60 10.97
C MET A 283 0.07 9.63 9.77
N LEU A 284 -0.36 8.47 9.26
CA LEU A 284 -1.16 8.40 8.03
C LEU A 284 -2.67 8.46 8.29
N SER A 285 -3.18 7.71 9.27
CA SER A 285 -4.62 7.55 9.51
C SER A 285 -5.06 7.97 10.90
N GLY A 286 -4.17 8.50 11.74
CA GLY A 286 -4.46 8.74 13.16
C GLY A 286 -4.71 7.44 13.95
N ASN A 287 -4.18 6.31 13.49
CA ASN A 287 -4.43 4.93 13.95
C ASN A 287 -5.79 4.34 13.55
N LEU A 288 -6.58 5.01 12.72
CA LEU A 288 -7.85 4.47 12.24
C LEU A 288 -7.59 3.32 11.26
N LEU A 289 -8.40 2.27 11.38
CA LEU A 289 -8.46 1.19 10.39
C LEU A 289 -9.16 1.73 9.15
N TYR A 290 -8.55 1.48 7.99
CA TYR A 290 -9.13 1.76 6.70
C TYR A 290 -9.08 0.50 5.85
N MET A 291 -10.23 0.08 5.33
CA MET A 291 -10.32 -0.91 4.26
C MET A 291 -10.04 -0.18 2.95
N GLN A 292 -9.02 -0.62 2.22
CA GLN A 292 -8.58 0.05 1.00
C GLN A 292 -9.57 -0.17 -0.15
N PRO A 293 -9.76 0.82 -1.03
CA PRO A 293 -10.62 0.66 -2.20
C PRO A 293 -9.98 -0.29 -3.22
N PHE A 294 -10.83 -0.99 -3.96
CA PHE A 294 -10.47 -1.59 -5.23
C PHE A 294 -10.88 -0.58 -6.31
N GLY A 295 -9.89 -0.01 -7.01
CA GLY A 295 -10.12 1.12 -7.93
C GLY A 295 -11.26 0.85 -8.89
N ARG A 296 -12.34 1.65 -8.82
CA ARG A 296 -13.58 1.39 -9.56
C ARG A 296 -13.35 1.37 -11.07
N ASP A 297 -12.54 2.31 -11.54
CA ASP A 297 -12.25 2.48 -12.96
C ASP A 297 -11.39 1.33 -13.47
N MET A 298 -10.39 0.91 -12.70
CA MET A 298 -9.64 -0.32 -12.97
C MET A 298 -10.54 -1.56 -13.02
N MET A 299 -11.50 -1.72 -12.08
CA MET A 299 -12.46 -2.83 -12.12
C MET A 299 -13.35 -2.77 -13.37
N GLN A 300 -13.79 -1.58 -13.77
CA GLN A 300 -14.63 -1.36 -14.95
C GLN A 300 -13.86 -1.63 -16.24
N GLU A 301 -12.62 -1.17 -16.32
CA GLU A 301 -11.71 -1.40 -17.44
C GLU A 301 -11.44 -2.89 -17.60
N LEU A 302 -11.06 -3.58 -16.52
CA LEU A 302 -10.81 -5.02 -16.54
C LEU A 302 -12.05 -5.79 -16.97
N LYS A 303 -13.25 -5.40 -16.53
CA LYS A 303 -14.49 -6.05 -16.98
C LYS A 303 -14.69 -5.92 -18.49
N THR A 304 -14.33 -4.78 -19.06
CA THR A 304 -14.54 -4.50 -20.49
C THR A 304 -13.43 -5.07 -21.37
N GLN A 305 -12.17 -4.94 -20.96
CA GLN A 305 -11.00 -5.28 -21.77
C GLN A 305 -10.43 -6.67 -21.46
N ALA A 306 -10.57 -7.15 -20.23
CA ALA A 306 -9.96 -8.39 -19.75
C ALA A 306 -10.90 -9.14 -18.78
N PRO A 307 -12.09 -9.57 -19.24
CA PRO A 307 -13.15 -10.09 -18.37
C PRO A 307 -12.71 -11.29 -17.51
N GLU A 308 -11.82 -12.15 -18.03
CA GLU A 308 -11.25 -13.24 -17.22
C GLU A 308 -10.42 -12.73 -16.03
N GLN A 309 -9.66 -11.66 -16.22
CA GLN A 309 -8.88 -11.02 -15.14
C GLN A 309 -9.81 -10.39 -14.12
N PHE A 310 -10.89 -9.77 -14.59
CA PHE A 310 -11.94 -9.23 -13.74
C PHE A 310 -12.57 -10.33 -12.86
N ASP A 311 -12.95 -11.47 -13.45
CA ASP A 311 -13.55 -12.59 -12.70
C ASP A 311 -12.58 -13.15 -11.66
N ARG A 312 -11.30 -13.33 -12.02
CA ARG A 312 -10.24 -13.76 -11.08
C ARG A 312 -10.06 -12.77 -9.94
N MET A 313 -10.04 -11.48 -10.23
CA MET A 313 -9.90 -10.44 -9.21
C MET A 313 -11.15 -10.37 -8.31
N LEU A 314 -12.35 -10.47 -8.89
CA LEU A 314 -13.61 -10.51 -8.14
C LEU A 314 -13.67 -11.71 -7.20
N LEU A 315 -13.16 -12.87 -7.64
CA LEU A 315 -13.00 -14.07 -6.82
C LEU A 315 -12.11 -13.84 -5.60
N MET A 316 -10.94 -13.24 -5.80
CA MET A 316 -10.00 -12.91 -4.72
C MET A 316 -10.60 -11.94 -3.71
N ILE A 317 -11.25 -10.87 -4.18
CA ILE A 317 -11.86 -9.85 -3.32
C ILE A 317 -13.03 -10.45 -2.53
N SER A 318 -13.90 -11.21 -3.20
CA SER A 318 -15.03 -11.89 -2.57
C SER A 318 -14.57 -12.88 -1.50
N TYR A 319 -13.56 -13.71 -1.80
CA TYR A 319 -12.98 -14.63 -0.83
C TYR A 319 -12.41 -13.90 0.39
N GLN A 320 -11.66 -12.81 0.17
CA GLN A 320 -11.11 -12.02 1.25
C GLN A 320 -12.21 -11.44 2.15
N LEU A 321 -13.26 -10.85 1.58
CA LEU A 321 -14.28 -10.12 2.34
C LEU A 321 -15.37 -11.03 2.95
N LYS A 322 -15.60 -12.24 2.42
CA LYS A 322 -16.57 -13.22 2.93
C LYS A 322 -15.97 -14.29 3.81
N LYS A 323 -14.81 -14.84 3.44
CA LYS A 323 -14.25 -16.04 4.09
C LYS A 323 -13.12 -15.72 5.05
N LEU A 324 -12.19 -14.87 4.65
CA LEU A 324 -11.02 -14.54 5.49
C LEU A 324 -11.31 -13.42 6.48
N GLY A 325 -12.02 -12.38 6.02
CA GLY A 325 -12.23 -11.14 6.75
C GLY A 325 -10.93 -10.33 6.94
N ILE A 326 -11.08 -9.02 7.12
CA ILE A 326 -9.94 -8.13 7.36
C ILE A 326 -9.54 -8.20 8.84
N PRO A 327 -8.26 -8.48 9.16
CA PRO A 327 -7.79 -8.48 10.54
C PRO A 327 -7.89 -7.08 11.15
N LEU A 328 -8.20 -7.01 12.44
CA LEU A 328 -8.14 -5.75 13.17
C LEU A 328 -6.69 -5.26 13.32
N PRO A 329 -6.49 -3.95 13.53
CA PRO A 329 -5.18 -3.37 13.77
C PRO A 329 -4.34 -4.07 14.85
N SER A 330 -4.99 -4.57 15.91
CA SER A 330 -4.32 -5.31 16.98
C SER A 330 -3.88 -6.70 16.55
N GLN A 331 -4.60 -7.35 15.64
CA GLN A 331 -4.23 -8.64 15.08
C GLN A 331 -3.06 -8.48 14.11
N THR A 332 -3.13 -7.52 13.18
CA THR A 332 -2.03 -7.25 12.25
C THR A 332 -0.77 -6.82 12.97
N ALA A 333 -0.86 -5.97 14.01
CA ALA A 333 0.31 -5.56 14.78
C ALA A 333 0.98 -6.73 15.53
N ASN A 334 0.25 -7.78 15.87
CA ASN A 334 0.76 -8.92 16.66
C ASN A 334 0.74 -10.23 15.87
N VAL A 335 0.69 -10.15 14.53
CA VAL A 335 0.76 -11.32 13.67
C VAL A 335 2.13 -11.97 13.78
N ILE A 336 2.16 -13.30 13.73
CA ILE A 336 3.40 -14.06 13.60
C ILE A 336 3.64 -14.26 12.09
N PRO A 337 4.71 -13.70 11.52
CA PRO A 337 5.00 -13.85 10.10
C PRO A 337 5.48 -15.27 9.78
N PRO A 338 5.55 -15.64 8.49
CA PRO A 338 6.13 -16.91 8.06
C PRO A 338 7.61 -17.04 8.51
N GLU A 339 8.08 -18.26 8.70
CA GLU A 339 9.44 -18.57 9.14
C GLU A 339 10.28 -19.10 7.97
N TYR A 340 11.38 -18.41 7.64
CA TYR A 340 12.36 -18.83 6.64
C TYR A 340 13.56 -19.53 7.29
N ASP A 341 14.01 -20.64 6.70
CA ASP A 341 15.25 -21.33 7.06
C ASP A 341 16.37 -20.91 6.10
N PRO A 342 17.29 -20.00 6.50
CA PRO A 342 18.37 -19.55 5.63
C PRO A 342 19.43 -20.62 5.36
N VAL A 343 19.54 -21.66 6.21
CA VAL A 343 20.51 -22.74 6.00
C VAL A 343 20.05 -23.67 4.89
N ARG A 344 18.74 -23.96 4.86
CA ARG A 344 18.13 -24.81 3.84
C ARG A 344 17.66 -24.04 2.60
N GLY A 345 17.54 -22.72 2.73
CA GLY A 345 17.02 -21.86 1.67
C GLY A 345 15.51 -22.01 1.43
N GLU A 346 14.76 -22.53 2.40
CA GLU A 346 13.33 -22.88 2.27
C GLU A 346 12.46 -22.26 3.38
N TRP A 347 11.16 -22.10 3.11
CA TRP A 347 10.19 -21.67 4.12
C TRP A 347 9.71 -22.83 4.97
N LYS A 348 9.77 -22.71 6.30
CA LYS A 348 9.19 -23.68 7.24
C LYS A 348 7.67 -23.51 7.36
N THR A 349 7.20 -22.28 7.26
CA THR A 349 5.77 -21.94 7.21
C THR A 349 5.56 -20.86 6.16
N LEU A 350 4.44 -20.93 5.44
CA LEU A 350 4.10 -19.94 4.40
C LEU A 350 3.07 -18.90 4.88
N ASP A 351 2.37 -19.20 5.98
CA ASP A 351 1.22 -18.41 6.42
C ASP A 351 1.54 -17.46 7.56
N PHE A 352 0.92 -16.27 7.49
CA PHE A 352 0.80 -15.36 8.62
C PHE A 352 -0.22 -15.90 9.64
N LYS A 353 0.21 -16.06 10.89
CA LYS A 353 -0.66 -16.51 11.98
C LYS A 353 -1.15 -15.31 12.78
N PHE A 354 -2.36 -14.87 12.46
CA PHE A 354 -3.02 -13.77 13.16
C PHE A 354 -3.56 -14.25 14.52
N PRO A 355 -3.47 -13.42 15.58
CA PRO A 355 -4.12 -13.70 16.84
C PRO A 355 -5.65 -13.89 16.66
N PRO A 356 -6.29 -14.72 17.50
CA PRO A 356 -7.75 -14.86 17.47
C PRO A 356 -8.43 -13.52 17.81
N GLY A 357 -9.61 -13.29 17.23
CA GLY A 357 -10.38 -12.07 17.43
C GLY A 357 -11.36 -11.82 16.28
N PRO A 358 -12.23 -10.82 16.42
CA PRO A 358 -13.15 -10.44 15.36
C PRO A 358 -12.39 -9.96 14.13
N ARG A 359 -13.04 -10.02 12.98
CA ARG A 359 -12.56 -9.49 11.71
C ARG A 359 -13.65 -8.64 11.06
N VAL A 360 -13.27 -7.85 10.06
CA VAL A 360 -14.23 -7.15 9.22
C VAL A 360 -14.68 -8.09 8.11
N PHE A 361 -15.96 -8.46 8.12
CA PHE A 361 -16.62 -9.14 7.01
C PHE A 361 -17.62 -8.18 6.40
N TYR A 362 -17.71 -8.08 5.07
CA TYR A 362 -18.57 -7.05 4.46
C TYR A 362 -20.04 -7.25 4.81
N GLU A 363 -20.49 -8.50 4.96
CA GLU A 363 -21.87 -8.87 5.29
C GLU A 363 -22.30 -8.30 6.66
N ASP A 364 -21.34 -8.11 7.58
CA ASP A 364 -21.59 -7.55 8.90
C ASP A 364 -21.72 -6.02 8.90
N LEU A 365 -21.33 -5.36 7.80
CA LEU A 365 -21.28 -3.91 7.69
C LEU A 365 -22.61 -3.28 7.26
N ASP A 366 -23.58 -4.09 6.83
CA ASP A 366 -24.83 -3.62 6.22
C ASP A 366 -24.53 -2.66 5.05
N LEU A 367 -23.59 -3.07 4.19
CA LEU A 367 -23.18 -2.38 2.96
C LEU A 367 -23.41 -3.28 1.76
N SER A 368 -23.65 -2.68 0.60
CA SER A 368 -23.49 -3.41 -0.66
C SER A 368 -22.03 -3.80 -0.86
N PHE A 369 -21.78 -4.80 -1.70
CA PHE A 369 -20.41 -5.20 -2.03
C PHE A 369 -19.64 -4.09 -2.76
N ASP A 370 -20.31 -3.32 -3.63
CA ASP A 370 -19.79 -2.10 -4.26
C ASP A 370 -19.39 -1.04 -3.21
N GLU A 371 -20.24 -0.76 -2.22
CA GLU A 371 -19.91 0.18 -1.13
C GLU A 371 -18.71 -0.32 -0.31
N ALA A 372 -18.66 -1.62 0.01
CA ALA A 372 -17.55 -2.19 0.77
C ALA A 372 -16.21 -2.14 0.01
N THR A 373 -16.24 -2.29 -1.31
CA THR A 373 -15.04 -2.26 -2.16
C THR A 373 -14.60 -0.85 -2.56
N SER A 374 -15.44 0.17 -2.30
CA SER A 374 -15.09 1.59 -2.54
C SER A 374 -14.18 2.22 -1.48
N GLY A 375 -13.81 1.46 -0.44
CA GLY A 375 -13.00 1.91 0.68
C GLY A 375 -13.86 2.33 1.88
N VAL A 376 -13.45 1.94 3.09
CA VAL A 376 -14.24 2.18 4.31
C VAL A 376 -13.34 2.57 5.48
N LEU A 377 -13.59 3.75 6.05
CA LEU A 377 -12.89 4.26 7.22
C LEU A 377 -13.64 3.90 8.51
N PHE A 378 -12.95 3.25 9.44
CA PHE A 378 -13.55 2.79 10.69
C PHE A 378 -13.00 3.58 11.89
N ASN A 379 -13.86 3.81 12.89
CA ASN A 379 -13.46 4.21 14.23
C ASN A 379 -12.90 3.03 15.05
N ILE A 380 -11.97 2.30 14.45
CA ILE A 380 -11.29 1.15 15.05
C ILE A 380 -9.80 1.44 15.06
N THR A 381 -9.15 1.13 16.18
CA THR A 381 -7.71 1.32 16.38
C THR A 381 -7.11 0.06 16.97
N HIS A 382 -5.78 -0.03 17.05
CA HIS A 382 -5.09 -1.12 17.76
C HIS A 382 -5.42 -1.22 19.26
N LYS A 383 -6.18 -0.27 19.82
CA LYS A 383 -6.64 -0.28 21.22
C LYS A 383 -8.13 -0.58 21.37
N SER A 384 -8.85 -0.75 20.27
CA SER A 384 -10.28 -1.05 20.30
C SER A 384 -10.49 -2.44 20.91
N LYS A 385 -11.51 -2.54 21.77
CA LYS A 385 -11.99 -3.81 22.34
C LYS A 385 -13.41 -3.97 21.86
N ILE A 386 -13.58 -4.77 20.82
CA ILE A 386 -14.85 -4.99 20.14
C ILE A 386 -15.03 -6.50 19.96
N ASP A 387 -16.27 -6.96 20.02
CA ASP A 387 -16.60 -8.38 19.84
C ASP A 387 -16.99 -8.68 18.38
N LYS A 388 -17.50 -7.67 17.66
CA LYS A 388 -17.90 -7.74 16.26
C LYS A 388 -17.75 -6.37 15.61
N VAL A 389 -17.34 -6.33 14.35
CA VAL A 389 -17.33 -5.11 13.53
C VAL A 389 -18.67 -5.00 12.81
N THR A 390 -19.28 -3.83 12.88
CA THR A 390 -20.61 -3.55 12.32
C THR A 390 -20.65 -2.14 11.73
N ARG A 391 -21.74 -1.79 11.04
CA ARG A 391 -22.02 -0.46 10.49
C ARG A 391 -21.75 0.70 11.47
N ASP A 392 -22.01 0.50 12.76
CA ASP A 392 -21.81 1.54 13.80
C ASP A 392 -20.36 2.02 13.91
N HIS A 393 -19.41 1.20 13.49
CA HIS A 393 -17.99 1.50 13.52
C HIS A 393 -17.53 2.33 12.32
N ILE A 394 -18.35 2.48 11.27
CA ILE A 394 -17.98 3.16 10.04
C ILE A 394 -18.10 4.68 10.21
N ILE A 395 -17.05 5.40 9.82
CA ILE A 395 -17.00 6.87 9.79
C ILE A 395 -17.47 7.36 8.41
N SER A 396 -16.87 6.81 7.37
CA SER A 396 -17.09 7.20 5.97
C SER A 396 -16.80 6.02 5.03
N ILE A 397 -17.32 6.15 3.81
CA ILE A 397 -17.16 5.22 2.69
C ILE A 397 -16.64 6.01 1.50
N GLY A 398 -15.78 5.44 0.67
CA GLY A 398 -15.20 6.10 -0.50
C GLY A 398 -13.80 6.66 -0.24
N LEU A 399 -13.26 7.32 -1.26
CA LEU A 399 -11.93 7.92 -1.31
C LEU A 399 -12.04 9.33 -1.89
N GLY A 400 -11.25 10.29 -1.39
CA GLY A 400 -11.20 11.64 -1.94
C GLY A 400 -12.57 12.33 -1.95
N GLU A 401 -12.93 12.91 -3.09
CA GLU A 401 -14.20 13.65 -3.26
C GLU A 401 -15.44 12.76 -3.21
N ASP A 402 -15.30 11.48 -3.57
CA ASP A 402 -16.39 10.48 -3.52
C ASP A 402 -16.72 10.01 -2.10
N THR A 403 -16.09 10.61 -1.09
CA THR A 403 -16.30 10.23 0.31
C THR A 403 -17.72 10.56 0.79
N LYS A 404 -18.48 9.51 1.10
CA LYS A 404 -19.78 9.56 1.77
C LYS A 404 -19.61 9.42 3.29
N TYR A 405 -19.99 10.46 4.02
CA TYR A 405 -19.92 10.46 5.49
C TYR A 405 -21.16 9.85 6.13
N LEU A 406 -20.97 8.90 7.05
CA LEU A 406 -22.08 8.25 7.77
C LEU A 406 -22.31 8.83 9.17
N LYS A 407 -21.34 9.56 9.70
CA LYS A 407 -21.45 10.24 11.00
C LYS A 407 -21.73 11.74 10.80
N PRO A 408 -22.43 12.41 11.74
CA PRO A 408 -22.65 13.86 11.64
C PRO A 408 -21.32 14.63 11.69
N GLU A 409 -21.34 15.86 11.18
CA GLU A 409 -20.17 16.74 11.22
C GLU A 409 -19.71 17.00 12.66
N GLY A 410 -18.39 17.03 12.89
CA GLY A 410 -17.80 17.22 14.21
C GLY A 410 -17.94 16.03 15.17
N TRP A 411 -18.43 14.88 14.69
CA TRP A 411 -18.58 13.67 15.52
C TRP A 411 -17.26 13.21 16.13
N MET A 412 -16.15 13.25 15.36
CA MET A 412 -14.84 12.87 15.90
C MET A 412 -14.35 13.81 17.02
N GLU A 413 -14.58 15.11 16.90
CA GLU A 413 -14.25 16.11 17.91
C GLU A 413 -15.09 15.87 19.16
N GLU A 414 -16.36 15.54 18.99
CA GLU A 414 -17.26 15.18 20.07
C GLU A 414 -16.79 13.90 20.78
N GLU A 415 -16.40 12.86 20.05
CA GLU A 415 -15.87 11.61 20.62
C GLU A 415 -14.53 11.84 21.35
N LYS A 416 -13.63 12.64 20.78
CA LYS A 416 -12.40 13.09 21.46
C LYS A 416 -12.74 13.81 22.76
N ARG A 417 -13.73 14.70 22.77
CA ARG A 417 -14.21 15.45 23.95
C ARG A 417 -14.80 14.50 25.00
N LYS A 418 -15.70 13.59 24.61
CA LYS A 418 -16.29 12.55 25.48
C LYS A 418 -15.19 11.68 26.11
N LYS A 419 -14.21 11.25 25.32
CA LYS A 419 -13.06 10.45 25.79
C LYS A 419 -12.19 11.20 26.80
N ARG A 420 -11.90 12.49 26.55
CA ARG A 420 -11.17 13.36 27.50
C ARG A 420 -11.95 13.53 28.81
N ALA A 421 -13.26 13.77 28.74
CA ALA A 421 -14.14 13.88 29.91
C ALA A 421 -14.14 12.58 30.75
N ARG A 422 -14.34 11.41 30.10
CA ARG A 422 -14.28 10.10 30.77
C ARG A 422 -12.94 9.86 31.46
N LYS A 423 -11.82 10.20 30.82
CA LYS A 423 -10.48 10.12 31.44
C LYS A 423 -10.35 11.02 32.67
N LYS A 424 -10.85 12.26 32.60
CA LYS A 424 -10.86 13.20 33.73
C LYS A 424 -11.66 12.65 34.92
N VAL A 425 -12.86 12.13 34.67
CA VAL A 425 -13.69 11.48 35.70
C VAL A 425 -12.99 10.27 36.33
N LYS A 426 -12.38 9.40 35.53
CA LYS A 426 -11.62 8.24 36.04
C LYS A 426 -10.44 8.68 36.92
N LYS A 427 -9.72 9.74 36.54
CA LYS A 427 -8.63 10.32 37.33
C LYS A 427 -9.13 10.86 38.67
N ILE A 428 -10.24 11.61 38.67
CA ILE A 428 -10.86 12.14 39.90
C ILE A 428 -11.30 11.00 40.83
N ARG A 429 -11.98 9.96 40.30
CA ARG A 429 -12.37 8.78 41.10
C ARG A 429 -11.17 8.08 41.73
N LYS A 430 -10.04 7.96 41.01
CA LYS A 430 -8.80 7.37 41.55
C LYS A 430 -8.22 8.21 42.69
N ILE A 431 -8.23 9.54 42.57
CA ILE A 431 -7.77 10.46 43.62
C ILE A 431 -8.68 10.37 44.86
N ILE A 432 -10.00 10.36 44.67
CA ILE A 432 -10.96 10.22 45.78
C ILE A 432 -10.75 8.88 46.51
N LYS A 433 -10.56 7.78 45.77
CA LYS A 433 -10.30 6.46 46.36
C LYS A 433 -9.00 6.45 47.18
N TYR A 434 -7.93 7.08 46.67
CA TYR A 434 -6.66 7.18 47.38
C TYR A 434 -6.77 7.99 48.67
N LYS A 435 -7.50 9.12 48.65
CA LYS A 435 -7.74 9.94 49.85
C LYS A 435 -8.64 9.29 50.92
N LYS A 436 -9.38 8.23 50.55
CA LYS A 436 -10.27 7.49 51.46
C LYS A 436 -9.66 6.18 52.00
N THR A 437 -8.42 5.87 51.64
CA THR A 437 -7.70 4.72 52.21
C THR A 437 -6.86 5.28 53.36
N PRO A 438 -7.23 5.00 54.63
CA PRO A 438 -6.53 5.53 55.81
C PRO A 438 -5.07 5.08 55.90
#